data_AF-S2JL12-F1
#
_entry.id   AF-S2JL12-F1
#
_cell.length_a   1.000
_cell.length_b   1.000
_cell.length_c   1.000
_cell.angle_alpha   90.00
_cell.angle_beta   90.00
_cell.angle_gamma   90.00
#
_symmetry.space_group_name_H-M   'P 1'
#
loop_
_entity.id
_entity.type
_entity.pdbx_description
1 polymer ?
#
loop_
_entity_poly.entity_id
_entity_poly.type
_entity_poly.pdbx_seq_one_letter_code
_entity_poly.pdbx_strand_id
1 'polypeptide(L)'
;MTNCRTGLWRASTHLAKNPKYRQLLEEDEEIRTFVEVKLNRSLSAQVKWDLIKKKAKQQEIVDIQLLQAGKRWLENSEKSPGYIKRTIQQRLDQRTITNLNHPRTGQCCLDTTSKLNAAERFYQKLYTDERINPVYIY
;
A
#
# COMPACT_ATOMS: atom_id res chain seq x y z
N MET A 1 -35.17 9.45 27.62
CA MET A 1 -33.70 9.27 27.77
C MET A 1 -33.37 7.80 27.63
N THR A 2 -32.29 7.53 26.89
CA THR A 2 -31.43 6.33 26.88
C THR A 2 -32.08 4.96 26.68
N ASN A 3 -31.89 4.38 25.49
CA ASN A 3 -31.25 3.07 25.32
C ASN A 3 -30.82 2.84 23.87
N CYS A 4 -29.70 3.45 23.48
CA CYS A 4 -28.92 3.01 22.33
C CYS A 4 -28.23 1.68 22.67
N ARG A 5 -28.94 0.54 22.62
CA ARG A 5 -28.31 -0.78 22.79
C ARG A 5 -28.92 -1.81 21.85
N THR A 6 -28.02 -2.56 21.21
CA THR A 6 -28.23 -3.82 20.47
C THR A 6 -28.88 -3.71 19.09
N GLY A 7 -28.09 -3.63 18.01
CA GLY A 7 -28.62 -4.07 16.71
C GLY A 7 -27.95 -3.65 15.41
N LEU A 8 -26.97 -2.75 15.39
CA LEU A 8 -26.38 -2.28 14.13
C LEU A 8 -25.68 -3.38 13.30
N TRP A 9 -25.58 -4.60 13.85
CA TRP A 9 -24.99 -5.79 13.23
C TRP A 9 -25.93 -7.01 13.20
N ARG A 10 -27.25 -6.84 13.31
CA ARG A 10 -28.11 -7.91 12.81
C ARG A 10 -27.98 -7.88 11.30
N ALA A 11 -27.06 -8.70 10.78
CA ALA A 11 -27.02 -9.07 9.37
C ALA A 11 -28.47 -9.22 8.92
N SER A 12 -28.88 -8.38 7.96
CA SER A 12 -30.24 -8.42 7.46
C SER A 12 -30.51 -9.84 7.00
N THR A 13 -31.36 -10.58 7.72
CA THR A 13 -31.70 -11.97 7.41
C THR A 13 -32.32 -12.08 6.02
N HIS A 14 -32.86 -10.97 5.51
CA HIS A 14 -33.32 -10.82 4.14
C HIS A 14 -32.16 -10.75 3.13
N LEU A 15 -31.09 -9.99 3.41
CA LEU A 15 -29.91 -9.94 2.55
C LEU A 15 -29.19 -11.29 2.52
N ALA A 16 -29.05 -11.96 3.66
CA ALA A 16 -28.45 -13.29 3.75
C ALA A 16 -29.25 -14.39 3.02
N LYS A 17 -30.51 -14.16 2.66
CA LYS A 17 -31.35 -15.07 1.85
C LYS A 17 -31.30 -14.75 0.36
N ASN A 18 -30.77 -13.58 -0.02
CA ASN A 18 -30.70 -13.17 -1.42
C ASN A 18 -29.54 -13.90 -2.12
N PRO A 19 -29.80 -14.72 -3.17
CA PRO A 19 -28.76 -15.47 -3.86
C PRO A 19 -27.71 -14.56 -4.51
N LYS A 20 -28.10 -13.37 -5.00
CA LYS A 20 -27.15 -12.39 -5.56
C LYS A 20 -26.19 -11.85 -4.50
N TYR A 21 -26.67 -11.63 -3.28
CA TYR A 21 -25.84 -11.14 -2.18
C TYR A 21 -24.84 -12.21 -1.70
N ARG A 22 -25.25 -13.48 -1.68
CA ARG A 22 -24.35 -14.60 -1.40
C ARG A 22 -23.28 -14.76 -2.47
N GLN A 23 -23.66 -14.66 -3.74
CA GLN A 23 -22.74 -14.72 -4.85
C GLN A 23 -21.68 -13.61 -4.78
N LEU A 24 -22.07 -12.36 -4.50
CA LEU A 24 -21.13 -11.25 -4.31
C LEU A 24 -20.16 -11.47 -3.14
N LEU A 25 -20.62 -12.10 -2.05
CA LEU A 25 -19.76 -12.45 -0.91
C LEU A 25 -18.80 -13.60 -1.23
N GLU A 26 -19.20 -14.53 -2.10
CA GLU A 26 -18.39 -15.67 -2.55
C GLU A 26 -17.35 -15.26 -3.61
N GLU A 27 -17.70 -14.30 -4.49
CA GLU A 27 -16.83 -13.75 -5.53
C GLU A 27 -15.78 -12.77 -4.99
N ASP A 28 -15.99 -12.20 -3.79
CA ASP A 28 -15.02 -11.32 -3.13
C ASP A 28 -13.87 -12.14 -2.50
N GLU A 29 -12.82 -12.36 -3.31
CA GLU A 29 -11.57 -13.04 -2.95
C GLU A 29 -10.95 -12.54 -1.63
N GLU A 30 -11.07 -11.25 -1.32
CA GLU A 30 -10.49 -10.69 -0.09
C GLU A 30 -11.28 -11.12 1.15
N ILE A 31 -12.61 -11.12 1.07
CA ILE A 31 -13.46 -11.58 2.16
C ILE A 31 -13.28 -13.08 2.35
N ARG A 32 -13.26 -13.85 1.27
CA ARG A 32 -13.07 -15.30 1.31
C ARG A 32 -11.73 -15.68 1.93
N THR A 33 -10.64 -15.05 1.47
CA THR A 33 -9.29 -15.28 2.01
C THR A 33 -9.17 -14.87 3.48
N PHE A 34 -9.77 -13.74 3.87
CA PHE A 34 -9.76 -13.30 5.27
C PHE A 34 -10.52 -14.28 6.18
N VAL A 35 -11.66 -14.80 5.71
CA VAL A 35 -12.46 -15.81 6.42
C VAL A 35 -11.70 -17.13 6.53
N GLU A 36 -11.03 -17.58 5.47
CA GLU A 36 -10.27 -18.84 5.48
C GLU A 36 -9.00 -18.76 6.35
N VAL A 37 -8.27 -17.63 6.32
CA VAL A 37 -6.96 -17.50 6.97
C VAL A 37 -7.05 -16.98 8.41
N LYS A 38 -7.94 -16.03 8.69
CA LYS A 38 -7.99 -15.32 10.01
C LYS A 38 -9.15 -15.78 10.91
N LEU A 39 -10.18 -16.42 10.36
CA LEU A 39 -11.33 -16.93 11.11
C LEU A 39 -11.27 -18.45 11.28
N ASN A 40 -10.25 -18.93 12.00
CA ASN A 40 -10.10 -20.35 12.32
C ASN A 40 -11.37 -20.91 12.99
N ARG A 41 -11.79 -22.13 12.59
CA ARG A 41 -12.98 -22.82 13.13
C ARG A 41 -12.90 -23.01 14.66
N SER A 42 -11.69 -23.09 15.23
CA SER A 42 -11.44 -23.20 16.66
C SER A 42 -11.80 -21.95 17.49
N LEU A 43 -11.97 -20.79 16.85
CA LEU A 43 -12.29 -19.54 17.56
C LEU A 43 -13.77 -19.51 17.97
N SER A 44 -14.03 -18.94 19.15
CA SER A 44 -15.39 -18.72 19.63
C SER A 44 -16.15 -17.76 18.70
N ALA A 45 -17.47 -17.92 18.64
CA ALA A 45 -18.32 -17.08 17.79
C ALA A 45 -18.11 -15.58 18.07
N GLN A 46 -17.89 -15.20 19.33
CA GLN A 46 -17.67 -13.81 19.72
C GLN A 46 -16.37 -13.23 19.13
N VAL A 47 -15.26 -13.97 19.22
CA VAL A 47 -13.97 -13.51 18.68
C VAL A 47 -14.03 -13.39 17.17
N LYS A 48 -14.73 -14.32 16.50
CA LYS A 48 -14.97 -14.25 15.06
C LYS A 48 -15.71 -12.96 14.68
N TRP A 49 -16.78 -12.63 15.41
CA TRP A 49 -17.53 -11.40 15.19
C TRP A 49 -16.69 -10.14 15.36
N ASP A 50 -15.82 -10.10 16.37
CA ASP A 50 -15.01 -8.91 16.63
C ASP A 50 -13.91 -8.70 15.57
N LEU A 51 -13.34 -9.78 15.02
CA LEU A 51 -12.42 -9.72 13.90
C LEU A 51 -13.09 -9.22 12.61
N ILE A 52 -14.29 -9.70 12.30
CA ILE A 52 -15.05 -9.25 11.13
C ILE A 52 -15.39 -7.76 11.24
N LYS A 53 -15.88 -7.31 12.40
CA LYS A 53 -16.15 -5.88 12.64
C LYS A 53 -14.91 -5.03 12.46
N LYS A 54 -13.75 -5.50 12.94
CA LYS A 54 -12.48 -4.78 12.80
C LYS A 54 -12.09 -4.64 11.32
N LYS A 55 -12.17 -5.71 10.53
CA LYS A 55 -11.87 -5.68 9.09
C LYS A 55 -12.85 -4.79 8.33
N ALA A 56 -14.14 -4.87 8.61
CA ALA A 56 -15.16 -4.02 7.99
C ALA A 56 -14.91 -2.52 8.27
N LYS A 57 -14.57 -2.16 9.51
CA LYS A 57 -14.21 -0.78 9.87
C LYS A 57 -12.94 -0.31 9.15
N GLN A 58 -11.95 -1.18 8.99
CA GLN A 58 -10.74 -0.86 8.23
C GLN A 58 -11.07 -0.61 6.76
N GLN A 59 -11.92 -1.43 6.16
CA GLN A 59 -12.35 -1.27 4.78
C GLN A 59 -13.08 0.06 4.57
N GLU A 60 -14.02 0.41 5.45
CA GLU A 60 -14.73 1.69 5.40
C GLU A 60 -13.77 2.89 5.45
N ILE A 61 -12.73 2.84 6.30
CA ILE A 61 -11.72 3.89 6.37
C ILE A 61 -10.95 4.02 5.05
N VAL A 62 -10.56 2.89 4.46
CA VAL A 62 -9.87 2.85 3.17
C VAL A 62 -10.76 3.44 2.07
N ASP A 63 -12.03 3.05 2.02
CA ASP A 63 -12.99 3.55 1.04
C ASP A 63 -13.22 5.05 1.19
N ILE A 64 -13.35 5.56 2.43
CA ILE A 64 -13.44 6.99 2.71
C ILE A 64 -12.19 7.72 2.22
N GLN A 65 -11.00 7.18 2.50
CA GLN A 65 -9.74 7.78 2.06
C GLN A 65 -9.62 7.79 0.53
N LEU A 66 -10.04 6.72 -0.13
CA LEU A 66 -10.06 6.60 -1.59
C LEU A 66 -11.04 7.62 -2.20
N LEU A 67 -12.25 7.71 -1.66
CA LEU A 67 -13.25 8.70 -2.08
C LEU A 67 -12.77 10.13 -1.84
N GLN A 68 -12.13 10.40 -0.71
CA GLN A 68 -11.52 11.70 -0.43
C GLN A 68 -10.37 12.01 -1.37
N ALA A 69 -9.52 11.03 -1.70
CA ALA A 69 -8.44 11.19 -2.66
C ALA A 69 -8.98 11.50 -4.06
N GLY A 70 -9.99 10.76 -4.52
CA GLY A 70 -10.66 10.98 -5.80
C GLY A 70 -11.39 12.33 -5.85
N LYS A 71 -12.15 12.68 -4.81
CA LYS A 71 -12.83 13.98 -4.68
C LYS A 71 -11.83 15.14 -4.67
N ARG A 72 -10.74 14.99 -3.92
CA ARG A 72 -9.65 15.99 -3.87
C ARG A 72 -8.98 16.16 -5.23
N TRP A 73 -8.76 15.07 -5.97
CA TRP A 73 -8.21 15.10 -7.33
C TRP A 73 -9.17 15.75 -8.34
N LEU A 74 -10.47 15.49 -8.23
CA LEU A 74 -11.49 16.00 -9.15
C LEU A 74 -11.83 17.48 -8.88
N GLU A 75 -12.03 17.86 -7.63
CA GLU A 75 -12.38 19.24 -7.24
C GLU A 75 -11.17 20.19 -7.30
N ASN A 76 -9.95 19.66 -7.08
CA ASN A 76 -8.72 20.43 -7.16
C ASN A 76 -7.80 19.86 -8.24
N SER A 77 -8.18 19.93 -9.52
CA SER A 77 -7.17 19.90 -10.60
C SER A 77 -6.10 20.94 -10.24
N GLU A 78 -4.92 20.53 -9.77
CA GLU A 78 -4.37 21.20 -8.58
C GLU A 78 -3.99 22.67 -8.81
N LYS A 79 -4.74 23.57 -8.14
CA LYS A 79 -4.64 25.04 -8.30
C LYS A 79 -3.88 25.70 -7.16
N SER A 80 -3.41 24.94 -6.17
CA SER A 80 -2.70 25.51 -5.03
C SER A 80 -1.29 25.94 -5.48
N PRO A 81 -0.99 27.26 -5.57
CA PRO A 81 0.30 27.71 -6.10
C PRO A 81 1.47 27.22 -5.24
N GLY A 82 1.26 27.12 -3.92
CA GLY A 82 2.26 26.60 -2.98
C GLY A 82 2.47 25.09 -3.08
N TYR A 83 1.45 24.31 -3.42
CA TYR A 83 1.64 22.89 -3.73
C TYR A 83 2.39 22.72 -5.04
N ILE A 84 1.96 23.39 -6.11
CA ILE A 84 2.63 23.32 -7.43
C ILE A 84 4.10 23.70 -7.30
N LYS A 85 4.41 24.80 -6.60
CA LYS A 85 5.79 25.23 -6.33
C LYS A 85 6.60 24.16 -5.59
N ARG A 86 6.04 23.55 -4.54
CA ARG A 86 6.71 22.47 -3.79
C ARG A 86 6.93 21.23 -4.66
N THR A 87 5.94 20.85 -5.45
CA THR A 87 6.03 19.69 -6.36
C THR A 87 7.02 19.93 -7.48
N ILE A 88 7.08 21.13 -8.05
CA ILE A 88 8.12 21.52 -9.01
C ILE A 88 9.50 21.43 -8.35
N GLN A 89 9.67 22.01 -7.16
CA GLN A 89 10.95 21.97 -6.45
C GLN A 89 11.38 20.53 -6.14
N GLN A 90 10.47 19.71 -5.61
CA GLN A 90 10.74 18.31 -5.33
C GLN A 90 11.14 17.53 -6.60
N ARG A 91 10.46 17.79 -7.73
CA ARG A 91 10.82 17.18 -9.01
C ARG A 91 12.18 17.67 -9.52
N LEU A 92 12.51 18.94 -9.32
CA LEU A 92 13.84 19.48 -9.64
C LEU A 92 14.91 18.83 -8.78
N ASP A 93 14.69 18.71 -7.46
CA ASP A 93 15.63 18.09 -6.53
C ASP A 93 15.87 16.61 -6.87
N GLN A 94 14.82 15.88 -7.26
CA GLN A 94 14.92 14.48 -7.69
C GLN A 94 15.63 14.30 -9.03
N ARG A 95 15.49 15.26 -9.95
CA ARG A 95 16.13 15.22 -11.29
C ARG A 95 17.55 15.78 -11.28
N THR A 96 17.87 16.63 -10.31
CA THR A 96 19.16 17.30 -10.25
C THR A 96 20.12 16.45 -9.44
N ILE A 97 21.07 15.81 -10.12
CA ILE A 97 22.21 15.19 -9.47
C ILE A 97 23.18 16.31 -9.10
N THR A 98 23.07 16.83 -7.88
CA THR A 98 23.91 17.94 -7.39
C THR A 98 25.37 17.53 -7.22
N ASN A 99 25.60 16.32 -6.73
CA ASN A 99 26.93 15.75 -6.53
C ASN A 99 26.91 14.27 -6.91
N LEU A 100 27.94 13.83 -7.64
CA LEU A 100 28.18 12.42 -7.91
C LEU A 100 29.02 11.86 -6.77
N ASN A 101 28.50 10.89 -6.01
CA ASN A 101 29.26 10.24 -4.94
C ASN A 101 29.82 8.90 -5.42
N HIS A 102 31.08 8.61 -5.08
CA HIS A 102 31.75 7.38 -5.46
C HIS A 102 31.12 6.16 -4.73
N PRO A 103 30.74 5.07 -5.42
CA PRO A 103 29.93 3.98 -4.87
C PRO A 103 30.60 3.10 -3.79
N ARG A 104 31.87 3.36 -3.47
CA ARG A 104 32.68 2.58 -2.50
C ARG A 104 33.19 3.42 -1.35
N THR A 105 33.69 4.61 -1.63
CA THR A 105 34.25 5.53 -0.62
C THR A 105 33.20 6.51 -0.09
N GLY A 106 32.07 6.67 -0.80
CA GLY A 106 31.02 7.62 -0.44
C GLY A 106 31.42 9.09 -0.61
N GLN A 107 32.62 9.38 -1.12
CA GLN A 107 33.12 10.73 -1.30
C GLN A 107 32.64 11.35 -2.62
N CYS A 108 32.55 12.67 -2.65
CA CYS A 108 32.13 13.41 -3.83
C CYS A 108 33.20 13.35 -4.94
N CYS A 109 32.78 13.03 -6.16
CA CYS A 109 33.62 12.96 -7.35
C CYS A 109 33.75 14.35 -7.99
N LEU A 110 34.79 15.09 -7.62
CA LEU A 110 35.01 16.46 -8.10
C LEU A 110 35.78 16.50 -9.44
N ASP A 111 36.69 15.56 -9.64
CA ASP A 111 37.58 15.44 -10.79
C ASP A 111 37.11 14.38 -11.81
N THR A 112 37.58 14.48 -13.05
CA THR A 112 37.22 13.53 -14.13
C THR A 112 37.68 12.11 -13.80
N THR A 113 38.84 11.94 -13.17
CA THR A 113 39.40 10.63 -12.84
C THR A 113 38.55 9.91 -11.81
N SER A 114 38.12 10.59 -10.74
CA SER A 114 37.21 9.99 -9.75
C SER A 114 35.84 9.65 -10.32
N LYS A 115 35.31 10.45 -11.27
CA LYS A 115 34.07 10.15 -11.98
C LYS A 115 34.18 8.88 -12.84
N LEU A 116 35.27 8.75 -13.60
CA LEU A 116 35.54 7.56 -14.41
C LEU A 116 35.71 6.31 -13.55
N ASN A 117 36.46 6.43 -12.44
CA ASN A 117 36.62 5.32 -11.49
C ASN A 117 35.29 4.92 -10.83
N ALA A 118 34.46 5.90 -10.45
CA ALA A 118 33.13 5.63 -9.91
C ALA A 118 32.24 4.90 -10.92
N ALA A 119 32.27 5.31 -12.19
CA ALA A 119 31.52 4.67 -13.26
C ALA A 119 31.99 3.23 -13.51
N GLU A 120 33.31 3.01 -13.59
CA GLU A 120 33.91 1.69 -13.75
C GLU A 120 33.45 0.75 -12.63
N ARG A 121 33.54 1.20 -11.37
CA ARG A 121 33.13 0.42 -10.20
C ARG A 121 31.62 0.13 -10.17
N PHE A 122 30.82 1.11 -10.58
CA PHE A 122 29.38 0.96 -10.68
C PHE A 122 29.02 -0.13 -11.69
N TYR A 123 29.56 -0.06 -12.91
CA TYR A 123 29.26 -1.04 -13.95
C TYR A 123 29.86 -2.41 -13.66
N GLN A 124 31.06 -2.48 -13.05
CA GLN A 124 31.62 -3.74 -12.56
C GLN A 124 30.62 -4.44 -11.64
N LYS A 125 30.07 -3.73 -10.64
CA LYS A 125 29.07 -4.26 -9.71
C LYS A 125 27.77 -4.66 -10.42
N LEU A 126 27.28 -3.83 -11.34
CA LEU A 126 26.02 -4.06 -12.05
C LEU A 126 26.08 -5.32 -12.93
N TYR A 127 27.22 -5.56 -13.56
CA TYR A 127 27.45 -6.73 -14.41
C TYR A 127 28.18 -7.87 -13.68
N THR A 128 28.29 -7.82 -12.35
CA THR A 128 28.78 -9.00 -11.61
C THR A 128 27.62 -9.98 -11.47
N ASP A 129 27.83 -11.24 -11.83
CA ASP A 129 26.81 -12.27 -11.69
C ASP A 129 26.40 -12.41 -10.22
N GLU A 130 25.11 -12.19 -9.94
CA GLU A 130 24.55 -12.47 -8.62
C GLU A 130 24.34 -13.98 -8.49
N ARG A 131 24.94 -14.60 -7.48
CA ARG A 131 24.77 -16.03 -7.23
C ARG A 131 23.30 -16.32 -6.92
N ILE A 132 22.66 -17.16 -7.72
CA ILE A 132 21.32 -17.65 -7.44
C ILE A 132 21.37 -18.41 -6.11
N ASN A 133 20.59 -17.95 -5.13
CA ASN A 133 20.50 -18.63 -3.85
C ASN A 133 19.73 -19.94 -4.06
N PRO A 134 20.35 -21.12 -3.84
CA PRO A 134 19.74 -22.41 -4.13
C PRO A 134 18.51 -22.73 -3.28
N VAL A 135 18.23 -21.95 -2.22
CA VAL A 135 17.01 -22.08 -1.40
C VAL A 135 15.73 -21.75 -2.18
N TYR A 136 15.82 -21.01 -3.29
CA TYR A 136 14.68 -20.66 -4.15
C TYR A 136 14.52 -21.58 -5.37
N ILE A 137 15.25 -22.68 -5.43
CA ILE A 137 15.16 -23.68 -6.49
C ILE A 137 14.71 -25.02 -5.89
N TYR A 138 13.60 -25.09 -5.15
CA TYR A 138 12.81 -26.31 -4.89
C TYR A 138 11.41 -25.94 -4.41
#